data_AF-A0A6B0TB50-F1
#
_entry.id   AF-A0A6B0TB50-F1
#
_cell.length_a   1.000
_cell.length_b   1.000
_cell.length_c   1.000
_cell.angle_alpha   90.00
_cell.angle_beta   90.00
_cell.angle_gamma   90.00
#
_symmetry.space_group_name_H-M   'P 1'
#
loop_
_entity.id
_entity.type
_entity.pdbx_description
1 polymer ?
#
loop_
_entity_poly.entity_id
_entity_poly.type
_entity_poly.pdbx_seq_one_letter_code
_entity_poly.pdbx_strand_id
1 'polypeptide(L)'
;MDRSRRIVLLGVLLALTLGLCVHFGATYDRNWPHPTGEQLAEDPAGWDGERVLLFGEVQERTADGLVMTVEDDSETVVRTVTVRGADVSVQVGGVVQVYGRLSERGTVQRADSIVVVNESPSDGQYKLLTSLLGGMLAAGLFLRHWRIDPREFAFRARKRGEDDG
;
A
#
# COMPACT_ATOMS: atom_id res chain seq x y z
N MET A 1 -10.65 0.63 39.00
CA MET A 1 -9.40 0.64 38.19
C MET A 1 -9.01 2.08 37.98
N ASP A 2 -7.91 2.50 38.62
CA ASP A 2 -7.56 3.92 38.71
C ASP A 2 -7.20 4.52 37.35
N ARG A 3 -7.52 5.80 37.16
CA ARG A 3 -7.25 6.54 35.90
C ARG A 3 -5.80 6.41 35.47
N SER A 4 -4.86 6.49 36.40
CA SER A 4 -3.42 6.34 36.12
C SER A 4 -3.08 4.98 35.52
N ARG A 5 -3.68 3.90 36.04
CA ARG A 5 -3.46 2.54 35.52
C ARG A 5 -4.07 2.37 34.12
N ARG A 6 -5.21 3.00 33.84
CA ARG A 6 -5.80 3.04 32.48
C ARG A 6 -4.91 3.75 31.48
N ILE A 7 -4.36 4.91 31.85
CA ILE A 7 -3.48 5.70 30.98
C ILE A 7 -2.20 4.92 30.69
N VAL A 8 -1.58 4.29 31.70
CA VAL A 8 -0.39 3.45 31.50
C VAL A 8 -0.68 2.28 30.57
N LEU A 9 -1.80 1.56 30.78
CA LEU A 9 -2.17 0.44 29.90
C LEU A 9 -2.41 0.88 28.46
N LEU A 10 -3.09 2.01 28.26
CA LEU A 10 -3.29 2.61 26.93
C LEU A 10 -1.95 2.99 26.29
N GLY A 11 -1.05 3.63 27.04
CA GLY A 11 0.27 3.99 26.54
C GLY A 11 1.11 2.78 26.14
N VAL A 12 1.11 1.72 26.94
CA VAL A 12 1.78 0.46 26.62
C VAL A 12 1.18 -0.18 25.37
N LEU A 13 -0.16 -0.23 25.27
CA LEU A 13 -0.82 -0.80 24.10
C LEU A 13 -0.47 -0.04 22.82
N LEU A 14 -0.47 1.30 22.87
CA LEU A 14 -0.08 2.15 21.75
C LEU A 14 1.39 1.94 21.38
N ALA A 15 2.29 1.90 22.36
CA ALA A 15 3.71 1.65 22.13
C ALA A 15 3.96 0.28 21.49
N LEU A 16 3.29 -0.77 21.97
CA LEU A 16 3.38 -2.11 21.39
C LEU A 16 2.83 -2.15 19.97
N THR A 17 1.71 -1.48 19.71
CA THR A 17 1.11 -1.42 18.37
C THR A 17 2.03 -0.69 17.39
N LEU A 18 2.57 0.46 17.79
CA LEU A 18 3.55 1.20 16.97
C LEU A 18 4.82 0.38 16.75
N GLY A 19 5.31 -0.30 17.78
CA GLY A 19 6.45 -1.21 17.69
C GLY A 19 6.21 -2.35 16.70
N LEU A 20 5.00 -2.94 16.70
CA LEU A 20 4.61 -3.96 15.74
C LEU A 20 4.57 -3.42 14.30
N CYS A 21 4.03 -2.21 14.09
CA CYS A 21 4.03 -1.58 12.77
C CYS A 21 5.46 -1.34 12.24
N VAL A 22 6.35 -0.81 13.09
CA VAL A 22 7.76 -0.57 12.73
C VAL A 22 8.49 -1.88 12.47
N HIS A 23 8.29 -2.88 13.33
CA HIS A 23 8.89 -4.21 13.17
C HIS A 23 8.41 -4.90 11.89
N PHE A 24 7.12 -4.80 11.59
CA PHE A 24 6.56 -5.32 10.35
C PHE A 24 7.23 -4.66 9.14
N GLY A 25 7.30 -3.32 9.09
CA GLY A 25 7.99 -2.62 8.01
C GLY A 25 9.45 -3.05 7.86
N ALA A 26 10.19 -3.16 8.97
CA ALA A 26 11.62 -3.53 8.96
C ALA A 26 11.89 -5.01 8.60
N THR A 27 10.88 -5.88 8.65
CA THR A 27 11.03 -7.32 8.35
C THR A 27 10.25 -7.76 7.13
N TYR A 28 9.52 -6.85 6.49
CA TYR A 28 8.64 -7.14 5.37
C TYR A 28 9.42 -7.83 4.24
N ASP A 29 10.49 -7.21 3.74
CA ASP A 29 11.26 -7.73 2.59
C ASP A 29 11.91 -9.09 2.87
N ARG A 30 12.36 -9.30 4.12
CA ARG A 30 12.98 -10.56 4.53
C ARG A 30 11.98 -11.71 4.59
N ASN A 31 10.73 -11.41 4.97
CA ASN A 31 9.68 -12.40 5.09
C ASN A 31 8.85 -12.54 3.81
N TRP A 32 9.06 -11.65 2.83
CA TRP A 32 8.42 -11.67 1.54
C TRP A 32 9.01 -12.79 0.68
N PRO A 33 8.19 -13.71 0.13
CA PRO A 33 8.69 -14.89 -0.57
C PRO A 33 9.07 -14.62 -2.04
N HIS A 34 9.02 -13.37 -2.50
CA HIS A 34 9.30 -12.97 -3.88
C HIS A 34 10.43 -11.93 -3.88
N PRO A 35 11.17 -11.79 -5.00
CA PRO A 35 12.22 -10.78 -5.10
C PRO A 35 11.67 -9.36 -4.93
N THR A 36 12.39 -8.54 -4.17
CA THR A 36 12.24 -7.08 -4.22
C THR A 36 12.95 -6.49 -5.44
N GLY A 37 12.70 -5.20 -5.72
CA GLY A 37 13.42 -4.47 -6.75
C GLY A 37 14.94 -4.48 -6.52
N GLU A 38 15.39 -4.25 -5.27
CA GLU A 38 16.83 -4.29 -4.96
C GLU A 38 17.43 -5.68 -5.21
N GLN A 39 16.75 -6.73 -4.77
CA GLN A 39 17.23 -8.10 -4.95
C GLN A 39 17.34 -8.48 -6.43
N LEU A 40 16.41 -7.99 -7.26
CA LEU A 40 16.46 -8.20 -8.71
C LEU A 40 17.56 -7.36 -9.39
N ALA A 41 17.91 -6.20 -8.82
CA ALA A 41 19.01 -5.38 -9.28
C ALA A 41 20.37 -6.03 -8.96
N GLU A 42 20.52 -6.58 -7.75
CA GLU A 42 21.72 -7.23 -7.24
C GLU A 42 22.00 -8.57 -7.92
N ASP A 43 21.00 -9.44 -8.02
CA ASP A 43 21.12 -10.75 -8.69
C ASP A 43 19.97 -10.99 -9.69
N PRO A 44 20.09 -10.46 -10.91
CA PRO A 44 19.05 -10.58 -11.93
C PRO A 44 18.76 -12.03 -12.36
N ALA A 45 19.75 -12.91 -12.27
CA ALA A 45 19.62 -14.30 -12.73
C ALA A 45 19.25 -15.27 -11.61
N GLY A 46 19.43 -14.89 -10.34
CA GLY A 46 19.14 -15.73 -9.17
C GLY A 46 17.69 -16.21 -9.06
N TRP A 47 16.78 -15.54 -9.76
CA TRP A 47 15.34 -15.82 -9.76
C TRP A 47 14.84 -16.41 -11.09
N ASP A 48 15.74 -16.67 -12.05
CA ASP A 48 15.37 -17.30 -13.31
C ASP A 48 14.83 -18.71 -13.08
N GLY A 49 13.71 -19.02 -13.72
CA GLY A 49 13.00 -20.27 -13.54
C GLY A 49 12.09 -20.30 -12.32
N GLU A 50 12.17 -19.34 -11.41
CA GLU A 50 11.28 -19.27 -10.25
C GLU A 50 9.94 -18.60 -10.57
N ARG A 51 8.92 -18.88 -9.76
CA ARG A 51 7.63 -18.18 -9.81
C ARG A 51 7.67 -17.00 -8.85
N VAL A 52 7.60 -15.80 -9.41
CA VAL A 52 7.75 -14.56 -8.68
C VAL A 52 6.53 -13.67 -8.88
N LEU A 53 6.33 -12.77 -7.91
CA LEU A 53 5.35 -11.71 -7.97
C LEU A 53 6.10 -10.39 -8.13
N LEU A 54 5.91 -9.73 -9.27
CA LEU A 54 6.53 -8.43 -9.55
C LEU A 54 5.46 -7.36 -9.69
N PHE A 55 5.77 -6.18 -9.17
CA PHE A 55 4.99 -4.96 -9.37
C PHE A 55 5.74 -4.08 -10.35
N GLY A 56 5.02 -3.47 -11.29
CA GLY A 56 5.66 -2.56 -12.22
C GLY A 56 4.68 -1.62 -12.91
N GLU A 57 5.22 -0.49 -13.34
CA GLU A 57 4.50 0.47 -14.18
C GLU A 57 4.56 0.03 -15.64
N VAL A 58 3.42 0.03 -16.31
CA VAL A 58 3.31 -0.37 -17.72
C VAL A 58 3.85 0.74 -18.62
N GLN A 59 4.92 0.45 -19.34
CA GLN A 59 5.52 1.38 -20.30
C GLN A 59 4.95 1.20 -21.70
N GLU A 60 4.68 -0.05 -22.08
CA GLU A 60 4.23 -0.38 -23.43
C GLU A 60 3.29 -1.59 -23.40
N ARG A 61 2.34 -1.63 -24.34
CA ARG A 61 1.55 -2.83 -24.63
C ARG A 61 2.06 -3.49 -25.91
N THR A 62 2.15 -4.80 -25.88
CA THR A 62 2.54 -5.63 -27.04
C THR A 62 1.37 -6.49 -27.47
N ALA A 63 1.48 -7.17 -28.61
CA ALA A 63 0.42 -8.05 -29.11
C ALA A 63 0.12 -9.23 -28.16
N ASP A 64 1.14 -9.71 -27.43
CA ASP A 64 1.07 -10.91 -26.59
C ASP A 64 1.29 -10.62 -25.10
N GLY A 65 1.17 -9.35 -24.68
CA GLY A 65 1.39 -8.93 -23.30
C GLY A 65 1.77 -7.46 -23.17
N LEU A 66 2.72 -7.15 -22.29
CA LEU A 66 3.13 -5.77 -21.97
C LEU A 66 4.61 -5.69 -21.57
N VAL A 67 5.14 -4.48 -21.56
CA VAL A 67 6.45 -4.16 -21.00
C VAL A 67 6.23 -3.28 -19.78
N MET A 68 6.80 -3.68 -18.65
CA MET A 68 6.73 -2.91 -17.40
C MET A 68 8.12 -2.59 -16.85
N THR A 69 8.22 -1.49 -16.10
CA THR A 69 9.40 -1.15 -15.30
C THR A 69 9.17 -1.55 -13.85
N VAL A 70 10.15 -2.24 -13.29
CA VAL A 70 10.23 -2.57 -11.86
C VAL A 70 11.16 -1.55 -11.22
N GLU A 71 10.72 -1.01 -10.09
CA GLU A 71 11.43 -0.02 -9.30
C GLU A 71 11.89 -0.63 -7.97
N ASP A 72 12.93 -0.05 -7.38
CA ASP A 72 13.31 -0.30 -5.99
C ASP A 72 12.55 0.64 -5.03
N ASP A 73 12.81 0.51 -3.72
CA ASP A 73 12.19 1.34 -2.69
C ASP A 73 12.54 2.84 -2.81
N SER A 74 13.53 3.18 -3.62
CA SER A 74 13.92 4.57 -3.92
C SER A 74 13.23 5.16 -5.15
N GLU A 75 12.24 4.44 -5.71
CA GLU A 75 11.56 4.79 -6.97
C GLU A 75 12.53 4.83 -8.17
N THR A 76 13.67 4.14 -8.06
CA THR A 76 14.62 4.04 -9.17
C THR A 76 14.27 2.82 -10.02
N VAL A 77 14.13 3.02 -11.33
CA VAL A 77 13.92 1.90 -12.27
C VAL A 77 15.15 1.00 -12.27
N VAL A 78 14.99 -0.19 -11.70
CA VAL A 78 16.03 -1.21 -11.64
C VAL A 78 15.99 -2.14 -12.85
N ARG A 79 14.79 -2.41 -13.37
CA ARG A 79 14.62 -3.34 -14.49
C ARG A 79 13.43 -3.01 -15.39
N THR A 80 13.58 -3.44 -16.64
CA THR A 80 12.49 -3.51 -17.62
C THR A 80 12.18 -4.97 -17.88
N VAL A 81 10.93 -5.36 -17.68
CA VAL A 81 10.46 -6.74 -17.78
C VAL A 81 9.41 -6.84 -18.87
N THR A 82 9.64 -7.74 -19.82
CA THR A 82 8.66 -8.11 -20.84
C THR A 82 7.76 -9.21 -20.29
N VAL A 83 6.49 -8.89 -20.11
CA VAL A 83 5.47 -9.81 -19.61
C VAL A 83 4.74 -10.42 -20.80
N ARG A 84 4.69 -11.75 -20.86
CA ARG A 84 4.04 -12.51 -21.94
C ARG A 84 2.90 -13.38 -21.43
N GLY A 85 1.91 -13.62 -22.29
CA GLY A 85 0.86 -14.63 -22.07
C GLY A 85 -0.39 -14.11 -21.39
N ALA A 86 -0.63 -12.80 -21.42
CA ALA A 86 -1.82 -12.21 -20.82
C ALA A 86 -2.28 -10.99 -21.62
N ASP A 87 -3.55 -11.01 -22.02
CA ASP A 87 -4.24 -9.84 -22.56
C ASP A 87 -4.91 -9.11 -21.40
N VAL A 88 -4.37 -7.96 -21.01
CA VAL A 88 -4.84 -7.18 -19.85
C VAL A 88 -5.05 -5.74 -20.26
N SER A 89 -6.24 -5.22 -19.96
CA SER A 89 -6.63 -3.85 -20.26
C SER A 89 -6.10 -2.86 -19.20
N VAL A 90 -4.79 -2.62 -19.15
CA VAL A 90 -4.15 -1.60 -18.28
C VAL A 90 -3.48 -0.49 -19.09
N GLN A 91 -3.75 0.80 -18.82
CA GLN A 91 -3.17 1.87 -19.65
C GLN A 91 -1.66 2.00 -19.43
N VAL A 92 -0.96 2.64 -20.38
CA VAL A 92 0.43 3.06 -20.15
C VAL A 92 0.45 4.02 -18.97
N GLY A 93 1.41 3.83 -18.06
CA GLY A 93 1.48 4.50 -16.75
C GLY A 93 0.59 3.86 -15.67
N GLY A 94 -0.18 2.83 -15.99
CA GLY A 94 -0.89 2.01 -15.01
C GLY A 94 0.08 1.08 -14.28
N VAL A 95 -0.31 0.62 -13.09
CA VAL A 95 0.51 -0.30 -12.27
C VAL A 95 -0.12 -1.69 -12.30
N VAL A 96 0.68 -2.68 -12.65
CA VAL A 96 0.28 -4.09 -12.64
C VAL A 96 1.08 -4.88 -11.61
N GLN A 97 0.45 -5.92 -11.13
CA GLN A 97 1.05 -6.96 -10.32
C GLN A 97 1.00 -8.26 -11.13
N VAL A 98 2.16 -8.81 -11.45
CA VAL A 98 2.31 -9.98 -12.32
C VAL A 98 2.88 -11.13 -11.52
N TYR A 99 2.08 -12.20 -11.41
CA TYR A 99 2.53 -13.48 -10.89
C TYR A 99 2.88 -14.41 -12.04
N GLY A 100 4.09 -14.94 -12.04
CA GLY A 100 4.52 -15.81 -13.14
C GLY A 100 5.97 -16.21 -13.07
N ARG A 101 6.42 -16.97 -14.06
CA ARG A 101 7.79 -17.48 -14.12
C ARG A 101 8.74 -16.45 -14.73
N LEU A 102 9.80 -16.11 -14.01
CA LEU A 102 10.85 -15.22 -14.49
C LEU A 102 11.90 -15.98 -15.28
N SER A 103 12.52 -15.31 -16.24
CA SER A 103 13.53 -15.88 -17.13
C SER A 103 14.36 -14.78 -17.78
N GLU A 104 15.41 -15.20 -18.50
CA GLU A 104 16.28 -14.31 -19.27
C GLU A 104 16.94 -13.25 -18.39
N ARG A 105 17.50 -13.67 -17.25
CA ARG A 105 18.14 -12.83 -16.23
C ARG A 105 17.22 -11.73 -15.73
N GLY A 106 15.99 -12.11 -15.40
CA GLY A 106 15.03 -11.17 -14.84
C GLY A 106 14.38 -10.21 -15.83
N THR A 107 14.45 -10.48 -17.14
CA THR A 107 13.93 -9.56 -18.17
C THR A 107 12.68 -10.06 -18.88
N VAL A 108 12.36 -11.35 -18.79
CA VAL A 108 11.15 -11.92 -19.37
C VAL A 108 10.37 -12.68 -18.32
N GLN A 109 9.10 -12.32 -18.16
CA GLN A 109 8.18 -13.00 -17.25
C GLN A 109 7.02 -13.60 -18.04
N ARG A 110 6.83 -14.91 -17.93
CA ARG A 110 5.61 -15.57 -18.42
C ARG A 110 4.55 -15.48 -17.32
N ALA A 111 3.48 -14.73 -17.56
CA ALA A 111 2.42 -14.51 -16.60
C ALA A 111 1.55 -15.76 -16.44
N ASP A 112 1.33 -16.16 -15.18
CA ASP A 112 0.29 -17.12 -14.78
C ASP A 112 -0.98 -16.37 -14.37
N SER A 113 -0.82 -15.19 -13.76
CA SER A 113 -1.91 -14.29 -13.37
C SER A 113 -1.44 -12.84 -13.36
N ILE A 114 -2.31 -11.92 -13.78
CA ILE A 114 -2.06 -10.48 -13.71
C ILE A 114 -3.23 -9.82 -12.97
N VAL A 115 -2.90 -8.99 -12.00
CA VAL A 115 -3.85 -8.13 -11.29
C VAL A 115 -3.50 -6.68 -11.61
N VAL A 116 -4.49 -5.93 -12.08
CA VAL A 116 -4.33 -4.49 -12.30
C VAL A 116 -4.50 -3.79 -10.94
N VAL A 117 -3.44 -3.13 -10.47
CA VAL A 117 -3.44 -2.43 -9.18
C VAL A 117 -4.03 -1.04 -9.36
N ASN A 118 -3.60 -0.35 -10.42
CA ASN A 118 -4.16 0.93 -10.86
C ASN A 118 -4.29 0.89 -12.39
N GLU A 119 -5.51 1.12 -12.89
CA GLU A 119 -5.77 1.14 -14.34
C GLU A 119 -5.18 2.40 -15.00
N SER A 120 -5.06 3.47 -14.22
CA SER A 120 -4.54 4.78 -14.63
C SER A 120 -3.66 5.42 -13.53
N PRO A 121 -2.64 6.22 -13.89
CA PRO A 121 -1.86 7.04 -12.94
C PRO A 121 -2.73 7.92 -12.04
N SER A 122 -3.93 8.30 -12.50
CA SER A 122 -4.86 9.17 -11.78
C SER A 122 -5.63 8.49 -10.64
N ASP A 123 -5.64 7.15 -10.58
CA ASP A 123 -6.47 6.41 -9.60
C ASP A 123 -5.96 6.56 -8.17
N GLY A 124 -4.63 6.71 -7.99
CA GLY A 124 -4.03 6.98 -6.69
C GLY A 124 -4.52 8.29 -6.07
N GLN A 125 -4.64 9.34 -6.90
CA GLN A 125 -5.10 10.66 -6.45
C GLN A 125 -6.59 10.64 -6.05
N TYR A 126 -7.42 9.90 -6.79
CA TYR A 126 -8.85 9.74 -6.47
C TYR A 126 -9.05 9.03 -5.12
N LYS A 127 -8.28 7.97 -4.85
CA LYS A 127 -8.33 7.23 -3.56
C LYS A 127 -7.93 8.12 -2.38
N LEU A 128 -6.90 8.96 -2.56
CA LEU A 128 -6.41 9.86 -1.52
C LEU A 128 -7.42 10.98 -1.21
N LEU A 129 -7.97 11.63 -2.24
CA LEU A 129 -8.97 12.69 -2.11
C LEU A 129 -10.24 12.19 -1.42
N THR A 130 -10.75 11.03 -1.85
CA THR A 130 -11.96 10.44 -1.25
C THR A 130 -11.75 10.09 0.23
N SER A 131 -10.60 9.53 0.57
CA SER A 131 -10.26 9.19 1.96
C SER A 131 -10.09 10.43 2.84
N LEU A 132 -9.45 11.49 2.32
CA LEU A 132 -9.31 12.76 3.02
C LEU A 132 -10.67 13.40 3.29
N LEU A 133 -11.56 13.43 2.30
CA LEU A 133 -12.92 13.96 2.44
C LEU A 133 -13.73 13.15 3.46
N GLY A 134 -13.65 11.82 3.40
CA GLY A 134 -14.30 10.93 4.37
C GLY A 134 -13.78 11.17 5.80
N GLY A 135 -12.46 11.27 5.96
CA GLY A 135 -11.81 11.58 7.23
C GLY A 135 -12.21 12.95 7.79
N MET A 136 -12.22 13.99 6.95
CA MET A 136 -12.66 15.32 7.33
C MET A 136 -14.14 15.36 7.74
N LEU A 137 -15.01 14.65 7.02
CA LEU A 137 -16.43 14.61 7.32
C LEU A 137 -16.70 13.86 8.63
N ALA A 138 -16.02 12.73 8.86
CA ALA A 138 -16.07 12.00 10.11
C ALA A 138 -15.55 12.86 11.29
N ALA A 139 -14.40 13.52 11.12
CA ALA A 139 -13.84 14.42 12.13
C ALA A 139 -14.77 15.61 12.41
N GLY A 140 -15.35 16.21 11.36
CA GLY A 140 -16.31 17.31 11.48
C GLY A 140 -17.58 16.90 12.23
N LEU A 141 -18.17 15.74 11.90
CA LEU A 141 -19.34 15.20 12.60
C LEU A 141 -19.01 14.83 14.05
N PHE A 142 -17.84 14.26 14.29
CA PHE A 142 -17.36 13.92 15.61
C PHE A 142 -17.20 15.19 16.47
N LEU A 143 -16.49 16.20 15.99
CA LEU A 143 -16.30 17.47 16.70
C LEU A 143 -17.59 18.29 16.84
N ARG A 144 -18.56 18.10 15.93
CA ARG A 144 -19.89 18.70 16.00
C ARG A 144 -20.72 18.09 17.13
N HIS A 145 -20.68 16.78 17.32
CA HIS A 145 -21.48 16.09 18.34
C HIS A 145 -20.75 15.91 19.67
N TRP A 146 -19.42 15.98 19.69
CA TRP A 146 -18.59 15.69 20.85
C TRP A 146 -17.62 16.84 21.13
N ARG A 147 -17.51 17.22 22.40
CA ARG A 147 -16.51 18.15 22.90
C ARG A 147 -15.41 17.34 23.58
N ILE A 148 -14.16 17.58 23.19
CA ILE A 148 -13.00 17.00 23.85
C ILE A 148 -12.79 17.77 25.16
N ASP A 149 -12.87 17.08 26.29
CA ASP A 149 -12.50 17.65 27.59
C ASP A 149 -11.04 17.24 27.90
N PRO A 150 -10.05 18.11 27.68
CA PRO A 150 -8.65 17.79 27.90
C PRO A 150 -8.30 17.63 29.38
N ARG A 151 -9.16 18.07 30.31
CA ARG A 151 -8.92 17.95 31.76
C ARG A 151 -9.28 16.56 32.27
N GLU A 152 -10.27 15.92 31.66
CA GLU A 152 -10.73 14.58 32.04
C GLU A 152 -10.33 13.48 31.03
N PHE A 153 -9.75 13.86 29.90
CA PHE A 153 -9.52 12.98 28.75
C PHE A 153 -10.81 12.23 28.35
N ALA A 154 -11.92 12.95 28.32
CA ALA A 154 -13.24 12.39 28.03
C ALA A 154 -13.91 13.11 26.86
N PHE A 155 -14.59 12.34 26.02
CA PHE A 155 -15.50 12.88 25.00
C PHE A 155 -16.86 13.10 25.64
N ARG A 156 -17.34 14.34 25.65
CA ARG A 156 -18.69 14.66 26.14
C ARG A 156 -19.59 15.03 24.98
N ALA A 157 -20.78 14.46 24.91
CA ALA A 157 -21.79 14.87 23.94
C ALA A 157 -22.07 16.37 24.14
N ARG A 158 -21.98 17.16 23.07
CA ARG A 158 -22.32 18.58 23.10
C ARG A 158 -23.84 18.66 23.27
N LYS A 159 -24.34 19.11 24.42
CA LYS A 159 -25.77 19.40 24.60
C LYS A 159 -26.19 20.36 23.49
N ARG A 160 -26.99 19.87 22.55
CA ARG A 160 -27.75 20.72 21.61
C ARG A 160 -28.65 21.56 22.50
N GLY A 161 -28.57 22.89 22.39
CA GLY A 161 -29.34 23.80 23.25
C GLY A 161 -30.79 23.33 23.33
N GLU A 162 -31.24 23.02 24.53
CA GLU A 162 -32.64 23.23 24.89
C GLU A 162 -32.84 24.73 24.68
N ASP A 163 -33.59 25.08 23.63
CA ASP A 163 -34.30 26.36 23.59
C ASP A 163 -35.18 26.35 24.85
N ASP A 164 -34.87 27.26 25.78
CA ASP A 164 -35.77 27.65 26.85
C ASP A 164 -37.03 28.24 26.19
N GLY A 165 -38.14 27.51 26.29
CA GLY A 165 -39.50 28.01 26.11
C GLY A 165 -40.20 28.09 27.46
#